data_AF-A0A6C0AP17-F1
#
_entry.id   AF-A0A6C0AP17-F1
#
_cell.length_a   1.000
_cell.length_b   1.000
_cell.length_c   1.000
_cell.angle_alpha   90.00
_cell.angle_beta   90.00
_cell.angle_gamma   90.00
#
_symmetry.space_group_name_H-M   'P 1'
#
loop_
_entity.id
_entity.type
_entity.pdbx_description
1 polymer ?
#
loop_
_entity_poly.entity_id
_entity_poly.type
_entity_poly.pdbx_seq_one_letter_code
_entity_poly.pdbx_strand_id
1 'polypeptide(L)'
;MPWVCSACSFENQEINMACEVCGTLREGYTHNILETNKGDEFKKTKDNVVLTFGRFQPPTKGHKILFDEVSRLATEQNADAFVFVVNCSGGTCVEQPLPIHIRLNILKLMYPSSNLKFIGLHDHDNGVNLDIIITELLERQHYLPENITVIEGSDAVEVIDESIQNVIKKKQRMVEVAEKALEKLKETQLLYNDAKINVIQAGKNRTTNNKTEASISGTMVRKAALDGDKETFFENVLIGDMTKSDAIALMNIIRKLDKKQEIAGGSRKMQKSRKMQKSRKMQKSRKMQKSRKV
;
A
#
# COMPACT_ATOMS: atom_id res chain seq x y z
N MET A 1 -20.72 10.25 -32.14
CA MET A 1 -22.02 10.32 -31.45
C MET A 1 -21.83 10.24 -29.93
N PRO A 2 -22.58 11.05 -29.14
CA PRO A 2 -22.70 10.89 -27.69
C PRO A 2 -23.08 9.46 -27.31
N TRP A 3 -22.76 9.03 -26.09
CA TRP A 3 -23.13 7.70 -25.61
C TRP A 3 -23.81 7.78 -24.24
N VAL A 4 -24.83 6.94 -24.06
CA VAL A 4 -25.60 6.88 -22.81
C VAL A 4 -24.93 5.91 -21.86
N CYS A 5 -24.64 6.37 -20.65
CA CYS A 5 -24.08 5.54 -19.61
C CYS A 5 -25.03 4.40 -19.24
N SER A 6 -24.57 3.15 -19.35
CA SER A 6 -25.35 1.96 -19.01
C SER A 6 -25.72 1.85 -17.52
N ALA A 7 -25.03 2.59 -16.64
CA ALA A 7 -25.24 2.52 -15.19
C ALA A 7 -26.10 3.66 -14.63
N CYS A 8 -26.08 4.84 -15.24
CA CYS A 8 -26.80 6.01 -14.70
C CYS A 8 -27.61 6.78 -15.75
N SER A 9 -27.65 6.28 -16.99
CA SER A 9 -28.37 6.88 -18.12
C SER A 9 -27.94 8.30 -18.49
N PHE A 10 -26.83 8.80 -17.93
CA PHE A 10 -26.28 10.10 -18.29
C PHE A 10 -25.70 10.07 -19.70
N GLU A 11 -26.03 11.07 -20.51
CA GLU A 11 -25.52 11.23 -21.88
C GLU A 11 -24.13 11.88 -21.84
N ASN A 12 -23.13 11.16 -22.32
CA ASN A 12 -21.73 11.59 -22.31
C ASN A 12 -21.30 12.03 -23.69
N GLN A 13 -20.34 12.97 -23.74
CA GLN A 13 -19.69 13.34 -24.99
C GLN A 13 -18.97 12.13 -25.60
N GLU A 14 -18.86 12.11 -26.93
CA GLU A 14 -18.24 11.01 -27.68
C GLU A 14 -16.79 10.73 -27.26
N ILE A 15 -16.04 11.80 -26.97
CA ILE A 15 -14.62 11.73 -26.59
C ILE A 15 -14.41 11.08 -25.21
N ASN A 16 -15.46 11.02 -24.39
CA ASN A 16 -15.35 10.49 -23.04
C ASN A 16 -15.36 8.97 -23.05
N MET A 17 -14.27 8.37 -22.56
CA MET A 17 -14.12 6.92 -22.44
C MET A 17 -14.85 6.35 -21.20
N ALA A 18 -15.26 7.22 -20.27
CA ALA A 18 -16.05 6.87 -19.10
C ALA A 18 -17.09 7.94 -18.79
N CYS A 19 -18.13 7.54 -18.05
CA CYS A 19 -19.22 8.44 -17.73
C CYS A 19 -18.75 9.56 -16.81
N GLU A 20 -19.01 10.82 -17.15
CA GLU A 20 -18.60 11.97 -16.33
C GLU A 20 -19.32 12.00 -14.96
N VAL A 21 -20.53 11.45 -14.92
CA VAL A 21 -21.33 11.40 -13.70
C VAL A 21 -20.94 10.25 -12.81
N CYS A 22 -20.82 9.03 -13.35
CA CYS A 22 -20.66 7.84 -12.53
C CYS A 22 -19.44 7.00 -12.87
N GLY A 23 -18.57 7.41 -13.81
CA GLY A 23 -17.32 6.75 -14.21
C GLY A 23 -17.46 5.34 -14.73
N THR A 24 -18.68 4.90 -15.04
CA THR A 24 -18.88 3.64 -15.77
C THR A 24 -18.19 3.78 -17.11
N LEU A 25 -17.36 2.80 -17.45
CA LEU A 25 -16.67 2.77 -18.72
C LEU A 25 -17.67 2.65 -19.87
N ARG A 26 -17.37 3.34 -20.96
CA ARG A 26 -18.05 3.10 -22.23
C ARG A 26 -17.84 1.63 -22.61
N GLU A 27 -18.89 1.01 -23.13
CA GLU A 27 -18.82 -0.39 -23.56
C GLU A 27 -17.66 -0.58 -24.56
N GLY A 28 -16.81 -1.58 -24.32
CA GLY A 28 -15.59 -1.84 -25.11
C GLY A 28 -14.34 -1.09 -24.66
N TYR A 29 -14.42 -0.17 -23.70
CA TYR A 29 -13.25 0.54 -23.15
C TYR A 29 -12.82 -0.04 -21.80
N THR A 30 -11.51 -0.18 -21.59
CA THR A 30 -10.89 -0.49 -20.30
C THR A 30 -10.11 0.71 -19.80
N HIS A 31 -10.30 1.09 -18.53
CA HIS A 31 -9.46 2.11 -17.91
C HIS A 31 -8.04 1.55 -17.72
N ASN A 32 -7.01 2.34 -18.00
CA ASN A 32 -5.61 2.00 -17.71
C ASN A 32 -5.42 1.60 -16.23
N ILE A 33 -6.22 2.19 -15.32
CA ILE A 33 -6.23 1.81 -13.89
C ILE A 33 -6.58 0.34 -13.66
N LEU A 34 -7.38 -0.28 -14.53
CA LEU A 34 -7.87 -1.65 -14.39
C LEU A 34 -6.93 -2.71 -15.01
N GLU A 35 -5.89 -2.30 -15.73
CA GLU A 35 -4.96 -3.25 -16.35
C GLU A 35 -4.16 -4.03 -15.30
N THR A 36 -3.85 -5.30 -15.58
CA THR A 36 -3.01 -6.07 -14.67
C THR A 36 -1.56 -5.64 -14.80
N ASN A 37 -1.05 -4.94 -13.80
CA ASN A 37 0.34 -4.47 -13.72
C ASN A 37 1.06 -5.14 -12.57
N LYS A 38 2.22 -5.73 -12.87
CA LYS A 38 3.08 -6.42 -11.89
C LYS A 38 4.04 -5.47 -11.16
N GLY A 39 4.04 -4.19 -11.51
CA GLY A 39 5.01 -3.20 -11.04
C GLY A 39 6.26 -3.18 -11.90
N ASP A 40 7.21 -2.37 -11.50
CA ASP A 40 8.54 -2.33 -12.09
C ASP A 40 9.42 -3.43 -11.52
N GLU A 41 10.51 -3.76 -12.21
CA GLU A 41 11.47 -4.74 -11.73
C GLU A 41 12.22 -4.19 -10.52
N PHE A 42 12.25 -4.97 -9.42
CA PHE A 42 13.10 -4.66 -8.28
C PHE A 42 14.52 -5.15 -8.55
N LYS A 43 15.35 -4.27 -9.11
CA LYS A 43 16.72 -4.59 -9.49
C LYS A 43 17.67 -3.41 -9.26
N LYS A 44 18.79 -3.69 -8.59
CA LYS A 44 19.90 -2.75 -8.42
C LYS A 44 20.48 -2.35 -9.78
N THR A 45 20.61 -1.04 -10.01
CA THR A 45 21.28 -0.45 -11.17
C THR A 45 22.32 0.59 -10.79
N LYS A 46 22.32 1.05 -9.53
CA LYS A 46 23.23 2.02 -8.92
C LYS A 46 23.71 1.51 -7.58
N ASP A 47 24.82 2.05 -7.07
CA ASP A 47 25.33 1.66 -5.75
C ASP A 47 24.55 2.25 -4.59
N ASN A 48 23.96 3.44 -4.78
CA ASN A 48 23.08 4.09 -3.82
C ASN A 48 21.61 3.75 -4.11
N VAL A 49 20.79 3.75 -3.08
CA VAL A 49 19.33 3.61 -3.20
C VAL A 49 18.62 4.59 -2.27
N VAL A 50 17.64 5.30 -2.82
CA VAL A 50 16.69 6.11 -2.06
C VAL A 50 15.31 5.48 -2.25
N LEU A 51 14.62 5.24 -1.15
CA LEU A 51 13.33 4.58 -1.19
C LEU A 51 12.32 5.14 -0.20
N THR A 52 11.05 4.91 -0.47
CA THR A 52 9.96 5.03 0.51
C THR A 52 9.05 3.82 0.39
N PHE A 53 8.23 3.57 1.41
CA PHE A 53 7.26 2.48 1.37
C PHE A 53 5.94 2.89 2.00
N GLY A 54 4.85 2.28 1.56
CA GLY A 54 3.55 2.64 2.08
C GLY A 54 2.41 1.83 1.50
N ARG A 55 1.27 1.93 2.18
CA ARG A 55 0.05 1.28 1.69
C ARG A 55 -0.44 1.96 0.43
N PHE A 56 -0.53 3.29 0.47
CA PHE A 56 -1.06 4.12 -0.61
C PHE A 56 -2.50 3.70 -0.98
N GLN A 57 -3.44 3.83 -0.02
CA GLN A 57 -4.82 3.34 -0.10
C GLN A 57 -5.89 4.44 -0.12
N PRO A 58 -6.12 5.17 -1.23
CA PRO A 58 -5.29 5.25 -2.44
C PRO A 58 -4.03 6.12 -2.22
N PRO A 59 -3.11 6.22 -3.19
CA PRO A 59 -2.12 7.30 -3.21
C PRO A 59 -2.85 8.66 -3.15
N THR A 60 -2.25 9.65 -2.49
CA THR A 60 -2.86 10.96 -2.22
C THR A 60 -1.83 12.07 -2.34
N LYS A 61 -2.29 13.32 -2.36
CA LYS A 61 -1.41 14.50 -2.40
C LYS A 61 -0.43 14.55 -1.22
N GLY A 62 -0.82 14.04 -0.05
CA GLY A 62 0.11 13.92 1.08
C GLY A 62 1.29 12.99 0.82
N HIS A 63 1.13 11.96 -0.01
CA HIS A 63 2.22 11.07 -0.38
C HIS A 63 3.17 11.68 -1.42
N LYS A 64 2.72 12.69 -2.17
CA LYS A 64 3.55 13.39 -3.16
C LYS A 64 4.85 13.92 -2.57
N ILE A 65 4.79 14.43 -1.34
CA ILE A 65 5.97 14.92 -0.61
C ILE A 65 7.06 13.83 -0.50
N LEU A 66 6.68 12.59 -0.22
CA LEU A 66 7.62 11.47 -0.12
C LEU A 66 8.20 11.12 -1.50
N PHE A 67 7.33 11.05 -2.51
CA PHE A 67 7.72 10.65 -3.88
C PHE A 67 8.64 11.68 -4.54
N ASP A 68 8.33 12.96 -4.39
CA ASP A 68 9.16 14.05 -4.91
C ASP A 68 10.53 14.05 -4.24
N GLU A 69 10.59 13.81 -2.92
CA GLU A 69 11.85 13.78 -2.18
C GLU A 69 12.71 12.55 -2.55
N VAL A 70 12.10 11.37 -2.70
CA VAL A 70 12.79 10.19 -3.23
C VAL A 70 13.36 10.48 -4.61
N SER A 71 12.56 11.05 -5.51
CA SER A 71 12.96 11.38 -6.88
C SER A 71 14.15 12.36 -6.91
N ARG A 72 14.07 13.42 -6.10
CA ARG A 72 15.08 14.47 -5.98
C ARG A 72 16.39 13.91 -5.43
N LEU A 73 16.36 13.28 -4.24
CA LEU A 73 17.56 12.74 -3.60
C LEU A 73 18.20 11.63 -4.43
N ALA A 74 17.41 10.78 -5.08
CA ALA A 74 17.98 9.75 -5.94
C ALA A 74 18.72 10.35 -7.13
N THR A 75 18.22 11.46 -7.69
CA THR A 75 18.91 12.18 -8.76
C THR A 75 20.22 12.79 -8.25
N GLU A 76 20.19 13.47 -7.10
CA GLU A 76 21.37 14.12 -6.49
C GLU A 76 22.47 13.11 -6.11
N GLN A 77 22.08 11.94 -5.62
CA GLN A 77 22.99 10.91 -5.13
C GLN A 77 23.35 9.85 -6.20
N ASN A 78 22.88 10.02 -7.45
CA ASN A 78 23.00 9.02 -8.51
C ASN A 78 22.57 7.61 -8.03
N ALA A 79 21.39 7.54 -7.41
CA ALA A 79 20.84 6.36 -6.76
C ALA A 79 19.68 5.74 -7.55
N ASP A 80 19.38 4.47 -7.26
CA ASP A 80 18.08 3.89 -7.60
C ASP A 80 16.96 4.57 -6.77
N ALA A 81 15.79 4.77 -7.38
CA ALA A 81 14.64 5.41 -6.73
C ALA A 81 13.47 4.43 -6.64
N PHE A 82 13.18 3.87 -5.46
CA PHE A 82 12.13 2.87 -5.29
C PHE A 82 10.97 3.37 -4.43
N VAL A 83 9.75 3.04 -4.85
CA VAL A 83 8.52 3.23 -4.07
C VAL A 83 7.86 1.87 -3.87
N PHE A 84 7.91 1.36 -2.64
CA PHE A 84 7.34 0.05 -2.31
C PHE A 84 5.88 0.16 -1.89
N VAL A 85 5.00 -0.46 -2.67
CA VAL A 85 3.56 -0.56 -2.42
C VAL A 85 3.28 -1.83 -1.64
N VAL A 86 2.81 -1.67 -0.41
CA VAL A 86 2.62 -2.76 0.55
C VAL A 86 1.17 -2.85 1.01
N ASN A 87 0.68 -4.00 1.47
CA ASN A 87 -0.71 -4.08 1.98
C ASN A 87 -0.83 -3.67 3.45
N CYS A 88 0.21 -3.95 4.24
CA CYS A 88 0.24 -3.72 5.67
C CYS A 88 1.41 -2.82 6.06
N SER A 89 1.25 -1.98 7.08
CA SER A 89 2.34 -1.20 7.65
C SER A 89 2.12 -1.03 9.16
N GLY A 90 3.19 -1.10 9.95
CA GLY A 90 3.13 -1.01 11.40
C GLY A 90 2.19 -2.04 12.04
N GLY A 91 2.16 -3.28 11.53
CA GLY A 91 1.24 -4.33 11.99
C GLY A 91 -0.24 -4.10 11.66
N THR A 92 -0.58 -3.01 10.98
CA THR A 92 -1.95 -2.68 10.58
C THR A 92 -2.19 -2.92 9.09
N CYS A 93 -3.14 -3.79 8.80
CA CYS A 93 -3.64 -4.03 7.45
C CYS A 93 -5.00 -3.35 7.28
N VAL A 94 -5.27 -2.79 6.10
CA VAL A 94 -6.56 -2.17 5.81
C VAL A 94 -7.57 -3.24 5.44
N GLU A 95 -8.79 -3.17 5.97
CA GLU A 95 -9.89 -4.03 5.51
C GLU A 95 -10.23 -3.70 4.04
N GLN A 96 -10.25 -4.72 3.17
CA GLN A 96 -10.48 -4.59 1.72
C GLN A 96 -9.51 -3.59 1.05
N PRO A 97 -8.21 -3.88 1.02
CA PRO A 97 -7.25 -3.01 0.36
C PRO A 97 -7.57 -2.92 -1.13
N LEU A 98 -7.36 -1.74 -1.73
CA LEU A 98 -7.19 -1.68 -3.20
C LEU A 98 -6.16 -2.74 -3.62
N PRO A 99 -6.44 -3.54 -4.65
CA PRO A 99 -5.45 -4.49 -5.16
C PRO A 99 -4.13 -3.79 -5.50
N ILE A 100 -3.00 -4.49 -5.32
CA ILE A 100 -1.66 -3.93 -5.58
C ILE A 100 -1.55 -3.36 -7.00
N HIS A 101 -1.98 -4.11 -8.02
CA HIS A 101 -1.93 -3.66 -9.41
C HIS A 101 -2.67 -2.34 -9.65
N ILE A 102 -3.85 -2.15 -9.02
CA ILE A 102 -4.61 -0.91 -9.13
C ILE A 102 -3.79 0.27 -8.59
N ARG A 103 -3.13 0.09 -7.44
CA ARG A 103 -2.27 1.14 -6.86
C ARG A 103 -1.06 1.45 -7.72
N LEU A 104 -0.43 0.42 -8.27
CA LEU A 104 0.70 0.58 -9.16
C LEU A 104 0.30 1.35 -10.42
N ASN A 105 -0.86 1.08 -11.01
CA ASN A 105 -1.37 1.83 -12.15
C ASN A 105 -1.62 3.30 -11.81
N ILE A 106 -2.25 3.57 -10.67
CA ILE A 106 -2.50 4.95 -10.22
C ILE A 106 -1.19 5.69 -10.02
N LEU A 107 -0.20 5.07 -9.38
CA LEU A 107 1.11 5.68 -9.17
C LEU A 107 1.83 5.98 -10.49
N LYS A 108 1.79 5.06 -11.46
CA LYS A 108 2.35 5.29 -12.79
C LYS A 108 1.63 6.40 -13.56
N LEU A 109 0.30 6.53 -13.41
CA LEU A 109 -0.45 7.66 -13.98
C LEU A 109 -0.11 8.99 -13.30
N MET A 110 0.15 8.97 -11.99
CA MET A 110 0.55 10.19 -11.26
C MET A 110 1.99 10.61 -11.55
N TYR A 111 2.88 9.69 -11.92
CA TYR A 111 4.31 9.93 -12.12
C TYR A 111 4.88 9.27 -13.39
N PRO A 112 4.29 9.52 -14.57
CA PRO A 112 4.60 8.75 -15.79
C PRO A 112 6.02 8.97 -16.33
N SER A 113 6.60 10.14 -16.08
CA SER A 113 7.94 10.54 -16.55
C SER A 113 8.94 10.71 -15.42
N SER A 114 8.68 10.11 -14.25
CA SER A 114 9.60 10.18 -13.11
C SER A 114 10.71 9.12 -13.20
N ASN A 115 11.78 9.30 -12.43
CA ASN A 115 12.80 8.28 -12.20
C ASN A 115 12.36 7.18 -11.20
N LEU A 116 11.13 7.28 -10.66
CA LEU A 116 10.62 6.38 -9.64
C LEU A 116 10.26 5.02 -10.24
N LYS A 117 10.69 3.95 -9.57
CA LYS A 117 10.28 2.56 -9.85
C LYS A 117 9.26 2.13 -8.79
N PHE A 118 8.06 1.75 -9.22
CA PHE A 118 6.97 1.34 -8.33
C PHE A 118 6.93 -0.17 -8.18
N ILE A 119 7.25 -0.66 -6.98
CA ILE A 119 7.41 -2.09 -6.68
C ILE A 119 6.25 -2.58 -5.82
N GLY A 120 5.51 -3.59 -6.28
CA GLY A 120 4.43 -4.20 -5.51
C GLY A 120 4.93 -5.40 -4.68
N LEU A 121 4.74 -5.36 -3.36
CA LEU A 121 5.04 -6.49 -2.49
C LEU A 121 3.74 -7.20 -2.10
N HIS A 122 3.53 -8.38 -2.66
CA HIS A 122 2.38 -9.23 -2.35
C HIS A 122 2.63 -9.95 -1.03
N ASP A 123 1.75 -9.75 -0.04
CA ASP A 123 1.89 -10.29 1.32
C ASP A 123 2.10 -11.82 1.32
N HIS A 124 3.05 -12.25 2.15
CA HIS A 124 2.89 -13.44 2.97
C HIS A 124 2.45 -13.01 4.37
N ASP A 125 1.14 -13.06 4.64
CA ASP A 125 0.36 -13.13 5.90
C ASP A 125 0.85 -12.54 7.25
N ASN A 126 2.03 -11.96 7.41
CA ASN A 126 2.57 -11.51 8.68
C ASN A 126 3.18 -10.12 8.51
N GLY A 127 2.39 -9.10 8.83
CA GLY A 127 2.74 -7.70 8.56
C GLY A 127 4.06 -7.27 9.17
N VAL A 128 5.13 -7.30 8.38
CA VAL A 128 6.30 -6.42 8.49
C VAL A 128 6.91 -6.28 7.08
N ASN A 129 6.65 -5.16 6.40
CA ASN A 129 7.13 -4.97 5.04
C ASN A 129 8.52 -4.33 4.97
N LEU A 130 8.90 -3.51 5.96
CA LEU A 130 10.22 -2.89 5.97
C LEU A 130 11.34 -3.92 6.14
N ASP A 131 11.22 -4.86 7.08
CA ASP A 131 12.21 -5.94 7.26
C ASP A 131 12.43 -6.75 5.98
N ILE A 132 11.36 -7.03 5.22
CA ILE A 132 11.43 -7.73 3.94
C ILE A 132 12.15 -6.87 2.90
N ILE A 133 11.77 -5.58 2.79
CA ILE A 133 12.42 -4.63 1.87
C ILE A 133 13.93 -4.55 2.17
N ILE A 134 14.30 -4.30 3.43
CA ILE A 134 15.70 -4.19 3.84
C ILE A 134 16.45 -5.50 3.62
N THR A 135 15.83 -6.65 3.95
CA THR A 135 16.44 -7.96 3.69
C THR A 135 16.69 -8.19 2.20
N GLU A 136 15.72 -7.87 1.34
CA GLU A 136 15.85 -8.00 -0.11
C GLU A 136 16.96 -7.09 -0.66
N LEU A 137 17.04 -5.84 -0.20
CA LEU A 137 18.09 -4.88 -0.57
C LEU A 137 19.49 -5.41 -0.22
N LEU A 138 19.66 -5.92 0.99
CA LEU A 138 20.97 -6.35 1.49
C LEU A 138 21.39 -7.70 0.88
N GLU A 139 20.48 -8.68 0.85
CA GLU A 139 20.85 -10.08 0.57
C GLU A 139 20.77 -10.47 -0.90
N ARG A 140 19.83 -9.87 -1.65
CA ARG A 140 19.58 -10.24 -3.05
C ARG A 140 20.00 -9.16 -4.02
N GLN A 141 19.83 -7.90 -3.63
CA GLN A 141 20.28 -6.76 -4.43
C GLN A 141 21.70 -6.32 -4.08
N HIS A 142 22.27 -6.80 -2.97
CA HIS A 142 23.63 -6.52 -2.52
C HIS A 142 23.94 -5.02 -2.39
N TYR A 143 23.00 -4.25 -1.85
CA TYR A 143 23.30 -2.91 -1.34
C TYR A 143 24.08 -3.00 -0.03
N LEU A 144 24.98 -2.03 0.18
CA LEU A 144 25.59 -1.81 1.48
C LEU A 144 24.65 -0.96 2.36
N PRO A 145 24.56 -1.21 3.68
CA PRO A 145 23.66 -0.46 4.56
C PRO A 145 23.79 1.06 4.45
N GLU A 146 25.02 1.58 4.39
CA GLU A 146 25.35 3.00 4.31
C GLU A 146 24.85 3.67 3.01
N ASN A 147 24.60 2.87 1.97
CA ASN A 147 24.10 3.33 0.68
C ASN A 147 22.56 3.31 0.60
N ILE A 148 21.88 2.89 1.67
CA ILE A 148 20.42 2.85 1.74
C ILE A 148 19.91 4.09 2.45
N THR A 149 19.06 4.85 1.76
CA THR A 149 18.33 5.99 2.30
C THR A 149 16.83 5.73 2.25
N VAL A 150 16.16 5.76 3.40
CA VAL A 150 14.73 5.56 3.55
C VAL A 150 14.06 6.90 3.85
N ILE A 151 13.09 7.30 3.03
CA ILE A 151 12.32 8.54 3.16
C ILE A 151 10.96 8.23 3.77
N GLU A 152 10.67 8.84 4.91
CA GLU A 152 9.47 8.55 5.67
C GLU A 152 8.76 9.79 6.23
N GLY A 153 7.47 9.60 6.53
CA GLY A 153 6.67 10.64 7.17
C GLY A 153 7.12 10.88 8.62
N SER A 154 6.95 12.11 9.08
CA SER A 154 7.36 12.59 10.41
C SER A 154 6.99 11.69 11.59
N ASP A 155 5.80 11.08 11.55
CA ASP A 155 5.27 10.29 12.67
C ASP A 155 5.87 8.87 12.74
N ALA A 156 6.74 8.49 11.80
CA ALA A 156 7.22 7.12 11.64
C ALA A 156 8.74 6.95 11.87
N VAL A 157 9.52 8.02 11.94
CA VAL A 157 10.99 7.96 11.93
C VAL A 157 11.54 7.15 13.11
N GLU A 158 11.17 7.47 14.35
CA GLU A 158 11.67 6.77 15.54
C GLU A 158 11.33 5.26 15.54
N VAL A 159 10.12 4.91 15.11
CA VAL A 159 9.64 3.52 15.03
C VAL A 159 10.37 2.74 13.93
N ILE A 160 10.69 3.42 12.83
CA ILE A 160 11.37 2.83 11.67
C ILE A 160 12.85 2.63 11.97
N ASP A 161 13.49 3.59 12.63
CA ASP A 161 14.87 3.46 13.10
C ASP A 161 15.00 2.22 14.00
N GLU A 162 14.10 2.03 14.97
CA GLU A 162 14.12 0.83 15.83
C GLU A 162 13.96 -0.47 15.02
N SER A 163 13.02 -0.49 14.06
CA SER A 163 12.76 -1.66 13.21
C SER A 163 14.00 -2.03 12.38
N ILE A 164 14.64 -1.05 11.76
CA ILE A 164 15.88 -1.22 10.99
C ILE A 164 17.01 -1.76 11.89
N GLN A 165 17.18 -1.18 13.07
CA GLN A 165 18.20 -1.62 14.02
C GLN A 165 17.94 -3.07 14.47
N ASN A 166 16.69 -3.50 14.60
CA ASN A 166 16.35 -4.87 14.92
C ASN A 166 16.69 -5.84 13.79
N VAL A 167 16.49 -5.46 12.52
CA VAL A 167 16.92 -6.26 11.36
C VAL A 167 18.43 -6.44 11.38
N ILE A 168 19.19 -5.35 11.52
CA ILE A 168 20.66 -5.36 11.55
C ILE A 168 21.15 -6.26 12.70
N LYS A 169 20.64 -6.06 13.93
CA LYS A 169 20.99 -6.89 15.10
C LYS A 169 20.67 -8.37 14.91
N LYS A 170 19.53 -8.69 14.32
CA LYS A 170 19.14 -10.08 14.03
C LYS A 170 20.13 -10.72 13.05
N LYS A 171 20.57 -9.98 12.02
CA LYS A 171 21.55 -10.46 11.06
C LYS A 171 22.94 -10.63 11.68
N GLN A 172 23.41 -9.67 12.48
CA GLN A 172 24.67 -9.78 13.25
C GLN A 172 24.72 -11.09 14.05
N ARG A 173 23.66 -11.40 14.81
CA ARG A 173 23.57 -12.64 15.61
C ARG A 173 23.60 -13.90 14.75
N MET A 174 22.95 -13.91 13.58
CA MET A 174 23.00 -15.06 12.68
C MET A 174 24.42 -15.29 12.14
N VAL A 175 25.13 -14.20 11.85
CA VAL A 175 26.52 -14.28 11.39
C VAL A 175 27.43 -14.79 12.52
N GLU A 176 27.33 -14.29 13.74
CA GLU A 176 28.11 -14.81 14.90
C GLU A 176 27.96 -16.33 15.11
N VAL A 177 26.75 -16.86 14.92
CA VAL A 177 26.48 -18.31 15.01
C VAL A 177 27.14 -19.06 13.85
N ALA A 178 27.15 -18.47 12.66
CA ALA A 178 27.64 -19.08 11.44
C ALA A 178 29.16 -18.89 11.21
N GLU A 179 29.77 -17.84 11.74
CA GLU A 179 31.23 -17.60 11.70
C GLU A 179 32.03 -18.64 12.45
N LYS A 180 31.42 -19.23 13.49
CA LYS A 180 31.93 -20.47 14.09
C LYS A 180 32.08 -21.60 13.06
N ALA A 181 31.53 -21.45 11.84
CA ALA A 181 31.54 -22.42 10.77
C ALA A 181 32.25 -22.01 9.46
N LEU A 182 32.58 -20.73 9.13
CA LEU A 182 33.27 -20.40 7.84
C LEU A 182 33.84 -18.97 7.68
N GLU A 183 34.81 -18.77 6.76
CA GLU A 183 35.55 -17.51 6.46
C GLU A 183 34.73 -16.43 5.71
N LYS A 184 33.88 -16.80 4.74
CA LYS A 184 33.02 -15.86 3.96
C LYS A 184 32.03 -15.07 4.83
N LEU A 185 31.81 -15.53 6.06
CA LEU A 185 30.92 -14.91 7.02
C LEU A 185 31.60 -13.78 7.79
N LYS A 186 32.93 -13.79 7.90
CA LYS A 186 33.71 -12.69 8.50
C LYS A 186 33.56 -11.40 7.70
N GLU A 187 33.64 -11.48 6.37
CA GLU A 187 33.35 -10.34 5.49
C GLU A 187 31.92 -9.83 5.70
N THR A 188 30.95 -10.74 5.81
CA THR A 188 29.55 -10.39 6.11
C THR A 188 29.41 -9.74 7.49
N GLN A 189 30.13 -10.19 8.52
CA GLN A 189 30.08 -9.60 9.87
C GLN A 189 30.65 -8.19 9.89
N LEU A 190 31.79 -7.98 9.22
CA LEU A 190 32.42 -6.68 9.04
C LEU A 190 31.46 -5.66 8.42
N LEU A 191 30.63 -6.09 7.46
CA LEU A 191 29.60 -5.23 6.85
C LEU A 191 28.51 -4.78 7.85
N TYR A 192 28.22 -5.56 8.90
CA TYR A 192 27.12 -5.27 9.82
C TYR A 192 27.53 -4.66 11.15
N ASN A 193 28.79 -4.77 11.59
CA ASN A 193 29.21 -4.35 12.94
C ASN A 193 28.90 -2.88 13.27
N ASP A 194 29.05 -1.98 12.30
CA ASP A 194 28.79 -0.54 12.45
C ASP A 194 27.73 -0.01 11.45
N ALA A 195 26.94 -0.92 10.85
CA ALA A 195 25.98 -0.60 9.80
C ALA A 195 24.93 0.44 10.26
N LYS A 196 24.75 1.48 9.44
CA LYS A 196 23.69 2.48 9.59
C LYS A 196 22.98 2.65 8.25
N ILE A 197 21.66 2.54 8.27
CA ILE A 197 20.80 2.92 7.15
C ILE A 197 20.30 4.33 7.43
N ASN A 198 20.36 5.22 6.43
CA ASN A 198 19.97 6.60 6.59
C ASN A 198 18.44 6.70 6.54
N VAL A 199 17.80 7.25 7.57
CA VAL A 199 16.36 7.54 7.56
C VAL A 199 16.17 9.04 7.57
N ILE A 200 15.51 9.57 6.53
CA ILE A 200 15.27 11.00 6.35
C ILE A 200 13.77 11.26 6.48
N GLN A 201 13.43 12.21 7.34
CA GLN A 201 12.08 12.72 7.44
C GLN A 201 11.74 13.61 6.25
N ALA A 202 10.61 13.35 5.60
CA ALA A 202 10.02 14.25 4.61
C ALA A 202 8.65 14.77 5.09
N GLY A 203 8.45 16.09 5.02
CA GLY A 203 7.21 16.77 5.41
C GLY A 203 7.13 17.22 6.88
N LYS A 204 6.08 18.01 7.19
CA LYS A 204 5.81 18.56 8.54
C LYS A 204 5.00 17.57 9.39
N ASN A 205 5.17 17.65 10.72
CA ASN A 205 4.43 16.87 11.71
C ASN A 205 2.89 16.96 11.53
N ARG A 206 2.22 15.80 11.48
CA ARG A 206 0.75 15.68 11.37
C ARG A 206 0.00 16.18 12.60
N THR A 207 0.70 16.45 13.70
CA THR A 207 0.16 16.89 14.99
C THR A 207 -0.11 18.40 15.07
N THR A 208 0.27 19.18 14.06
CA THR A 208 -0.06 20.61 14.03
C THR A 208 -1.45 20.80 13.40
N ASN A 209 -2.36 21.50 14.09
CA ASN A 209 -3.75 21.77 13.68
C ASN A 209 -3.93 22.53 12.35
N ASN A 210 -2.86 22.68 11.56
CA ASN A 210 -2.91 23.28 10.22
C ASN A 210 -3.14 22.18 9.18
N LYS A 211 -4.20 22.34 8.36
CA LYS A 211 -4.51 21.49 7.20
C LYS A 211 -3.43 21.69 6.12
N THR A 212 -2.26 21.08 6.30
CA THR A 212 -1.20 21.04 5.29
C THR A 212 -1.29 19.73 4.50
N GLU A 213 -0.64 19.67 3.33
CA GLU A 213 -0.68 18.47 2.48
C GLU A 213 -0.17 17.20 3.21
N ALA A 214 0.76 17.37 4.17
CA ALA A 214 1.27 16.28 5.02
C ALA A 214 0.21 15.64 5.94
N SER A 215 -0.90 16.36 6.21
CA SER A 215 -2.00 15.91 7.08
C SER A 215 -3.07 15.10 6.35
N ILE A 216 -2.98 14.96 5.01
CA ILE A 216 -3.94 14.22 4.19
C ILE A 216 -3.73 12.71 4.37
N SER A 217 -4.72 12.00 4.93
CA SER A 217 -4.68 10.54 5.10
C SER A 217 -5.50 9.80 4.03
N GLY A 218 -5.05 8.59 3.65
CA GLY A 218 -5.81 7.72 2.75
C GLY A 218 -7.20 7.35 3.28
N THR A 219 -7.38 7.28 4.61
CA THR A 219 -8.68 7.04 5.26
C THR A 219 -9.67 8.17 4.97
N MET A 220 -9.22 9.42 5.04
CA MET A 220 -10.06 10.59 4.72
C MET A 220 -10.49 10.57 3.25
N VAL A 221 -9.56 10.31 2.34
CA VAL A 221 -9.84 10.22 0.89
C VAL A 221 -10.77 9.05 0.57
N ARG A 222 -10.59 7.89 1.22
CA ARG A 222 -11.52 6.76 1.11
C ARG A 222 -12.92 7.13 1.57
N LYS A 223 -13.06 7.84 2.69
CA LYS A 223 -14.37 8.29 3.18
C LYS A 223 -15.05 9.21 2.17
N ALA A 224 -14.34 10.19 1.62
CA ALA A 224 -14.87 11.05 0.56
C ALA A 224 -15.37 10.23 -0.65
N ALA A 225 -14.64 9.18 -1.06
CA ALA A 225 -15.08 8.28 -2.12
C ALA A 225 -16.40 7.56 -1.79
N LEU A 226 -16.55 7.06 -0.55
CA LEU A 226 -17.74 6.34 -0.11
C LEU A 226 -18.95 7.27 0.00
N ASP A 227 -18.74 8.47 0.52
CA ASP A 227 -19.77 9.49 0.73
C ASP A 227 -20.22 10.16 -0.58
N GLY A 228 -19.52 9.92 -1.69
CA GLY A 228 -19.83 10.55 -2.98
C GLY A 228 -19.31 11.99 -3.10
N ASP A 229 -18.47 12.43 -2.17
CA ASP A 229 -17.85 13.75 -2.15
C ASP A 229 -16.73 13.84 -3.18
N LYS A 230 -17.10 14.22 -4.41
CA LYS A 230 -16.18 14.33 -5.55
C LYS A 230 -15.16 15.45 -5.38
N GLU A 231 -15.54 16.56 -4.76
CA GLU A 231 -14.68 17.73 -4.61
C GLU A 231 -13.49 17.37 -3.72
N THR A 232 -13.76 16.94 -2.49
CA THR A 232 -12.72 16.47 -1.57
C THR A 232 -11.93 15.31 -2.17
N PHE A 233 -12.58 14.38 -2.88
CA PHE A 233 -11.86 13.26 -3.49
C PHE A 233 -10.87 13.74 -4.56
N PHE A 234 -11.30 14.58 -5.50
CA PHE A 234 -10.49 15.05 -6.62
C PHE A 234 -9.32 15.92 -6.17
N GLU A 235 -9.54 16.84 -5.23
CA GLU A 235 -8.49 17.68 -4.66
C GLU A 235 -7.30 16.88 -4.11
N ASN A 236 -7.55 15.64 -3.70
CA ASN A 236 -6.57 14.81 -3.02
C ASN A 236 -5.95 13.72 -3.90
N VAL A 237 -6.48 13.44 -5.09
CA VAL A 237 -5.97 12.38 -6.00
C VAL A 237 -5.54 12.89 -7.36
N LEU A 238 -5.94 14.08 -7.81
CA LEU A 238 -5.51 14.62 -9.10
C LEU A 238 -4.06 15.11 -9.01
N ILE A 239 -3.12 14.21 -9.28
CA ILE A 239 -1.68 14.44 -9.24
C ILE A 239 -1.08 14.00 -10.57
N GLY A 240 -0.12 14.79 -11.08
CA GLY A 240 0.54 14.51 -12.36
C GLY A 240 -0.47 14.40 -13.49
N ASP A 241 -0.40 13.32 -14.25
CA ASP A 241 -1.22 13.12 -15.45
C ASP A 241 -2.57 12.44 -15.14
N MET A 242 -2.90 12.24 -13.86
CA MET A 242 -4.17 11.64 -13.47
C MET A 242 -5.35 12.53 -13.88
N THR A 243 -6.23 12.01 -14.74
CA THR A 243 -7.39 12.77 -15.23
C THR A 243 -8.58 12.69 -14.27
N LYS A 244 -9.58 13.58 -14.46
CA LYS A 244 -10.87 13.46 -13.75
C LYS A 244 -11.54 12.11 -14.01
N SER A 245 -11.43 11.58 -15.22
CA SER A 245 -12.00 10.28 -15.57
C SER A 245 -11.33 9.15 -14.77
N ASP A 246 -10.00 9.20 -14.63
CA ASP A 246 -9.23 8.25 -13.82
C ASP A 246 -9.60 8.35 -12.33
N ALA A 247 -9.79 9.57 -11.83
CA ALA A 247 -10.24 9.80 -10.45
C ALA A 247 -11.64 9.24 -10.20
N ILE A 248 -12.59 9.42 -11.12
CA ILE A 248 -13.92 8.83 -10.98
C ILE A 248 -13.83 7.30 -11.02
N ALA A 249 -13.02 6.72 -11.92
CA ALA A 249 -12.81 5.28 -11.99
C ALA A 249 -12.27 4.72 -10.65
N LEU A 250 -11.27 5.38 -10.06
CA LEU A 250 -10.73 5.03 -8.76
C LEU A 250 -11.78 5.12 -7.65
N MET A 251 -12.55 6.21 -7.61
CA MET A 251 -13.65 6.41 -6.65
C MET A 251 -14.65 5.25 -6.72
N ASN A 252 -15.03 4.82 -7.93
CA ASN A 252 -15.95 3.71 -8.13
C ASN A 252 -15.38 2.36 -7.72
N ILE A 253 -14.09 2.12 -7.97
CA ILE A 253 -13.41 0.90 -7.50
C ILE A 253 -13.49 0.83 -5.98
N ILE A 254 -13.19 1.93 -5.28
CA ILE A 254 -13.29 2.01 -3.81
C ILE A 254 -14.71 1.68 -3.35
N ARG A 255 -15.73 2.33 -3.92
CA ARG A 255 -17.14 2.10 -3.57
C ARG A 255 -17.59 0.66 -3.85
N LYS A 256 -17.12 0.04 -4.95
CA LYS A 256 -17.46 -1.35 -5.31
C LYS A 256 -16.84 -2.35 -4.34
N LEU A 257 -15.62 -2.10 -3.89
CA LEU A 257 -14.95 -2.95 -2.88
C LEU A 257 -15.71 -2.90 -1.55
N ASP A 258 -16.21 -1.74 -1.17
CA ASP A 258 -17.01 -1.55 0.05
C ASP A 258 -18.37 -2.28 -0.03
N LYS A 259 -19.10 -2.16 -1.14
CA LYS A 259 -20.37 -2.90 -1.34
C LYS A 259 -20.20 -4.42 -1.24
N LYS A 260 -19.06 -4.98 -1.67
CA LYS A 260 -18.77 -6.42 -1.50
C LYS A 260 -18.68 -6.81 -0.01
N GLN A 261 -18.28 -5.88 0.87
CA GLN A 261 -18.22 -6.09 2.31
C GLN A 261 -19.61 -6.16 2.95
N GLU A 262 -20.58 -5.35 2.54
CA GLU A 262 -21.96 -5.45 3.06
C GLU A 262 -22.56 -6.84 2.79
N ILE A 263 -22.37 -7.33 1.55
CA ILE A 263 -22.86 -8.65 1.11
C ILE A 263 -22.12 -9.78 1.85
N ALA A 264 -20.79 -9.69 1.99
CA ALA A 264 -19.97 -10.66 2.72
C ALA A 264 -20.23 -10.63 4.24
N GLY A 265 -20.43 -9.46 4.82
CA GLY A 265 -20.72 -9.22 6.23
C GLY A 265 -22.10 -9.74 6.62
N GLY A 266 -23.10 -9.53 5.77
CA GLY A 266 -24.42 -10.16 5.91
C GLY A 266 -24.33 -11.69 5.91
N SER A 267 -23.53 -12.24 5.00
CA SER A 267 -23.29 -13.70 4.92
C SER A 267 -22.56 -14.25 6.16
N ARG A 268 -21.55 -13.55 6.68
CA ARG A 268 -20.83 -13.93 7.92
C ARG A 268 -21.72 -13.83 9.17
N LYS A 269 -22.55 -12.79 9.28
CA LYS A 269 -23.56 -12.66 10.35
C LYS A 269 -24.56 -13.80 10.31
N MET A 270 -25.03 -14.18 9.11
CA MET A 270 -25.95 -15.30 8.92
C MET A 270 -25.32 -16.67 9.23
N GLN A 271 -24.02 -16.86 8.94
CA GLN A 271 -23.30 -18.08 9.34
C GLN A 271 -23.10 -18.18 10.86
N LYS A 272 -22.75 -17.07 11.53
CA LYS A 272 -22.64 -17.02 13.00
C LYS A 272 -23.98 -17.31 13.68
N SER A 273 -25.09 -16.74 13.18
CA SER A 273 -26.43 -17.01 13.74
C SER A 273 -26.85 -18.47 13.58
N ARG A 274 -26.57 -19.10 12.42
CA ARG A 274 -26.79 -20.53 12.17
C ARG A 274 -25.96 -21.43 13.09
N LYS A 275 -24.69 -21.10 13.35
CA LYS A 275 -23.84 -21.84 14.32
C LYS A 275 -24.39 -21.73 15.75
N MET A 276 -24.81 -20.54 16.18
CA MET A 276 -25.43 -20.33 17.49
C MET A 276 -26.75 -21.11 17.65
N GLN A 277 -27.61 -21.12 16.63
CA GLN A 277 -28.85 -21.90 16.65
C GLN A 277 -28.60 -23.41 16.71
N LYS A 278 -27.59 -23.93 15.98
CA LYS A 278 -27.19 -25.35 16.06
C LYS A 278 -26.66 -25.72 17.45
N SER A 279 -25.81 -24.88 18.05
CA SER A 279 -25.31 -25.06 19.42
C SER A 279 -26.45 -25.12 20.46
N ARG A 280 -27.40 -24.18 20.37
CA ARG A 280 -28.59 -24.16 21.25
C ARG A 280 -29.48 -25.40 21.10
N LYS A 281 -29.65 -25.91 19.87
CA LYS A 281 -30.40 -27.16 19.62
C LYS A 281 -29.68 -28.38 20.22
N MET A 282 -28.36 -28.48 20.08
CA MET A 282 -27.56 -29.55 20.70
C MET A 282 -27.58 -29.51 22.23
N GLN A 283 -27.58 -28.33 22.84
CA GLN A 283 -27.68 -28.20 24.29
C GLN A 283 -29.06 -28.63 24.81
N LYS A 284 -30.14 -28.28 24.10
CA LYS A 284 -31.50 -28.73 24.43
C LYS A 284 -31.67 -30.25 24.30
N SER A 285 -31.15 -30.86 23.24
CA SER A 285 -31.22 -32.33 23.06
C SER A 285 -30.45 -33.09 24.14
N ARG A 286 -29.27 -32.59 24.52
CA ARG A 286 -28.48 -33.15 25.65
C ARG A 286 -29.21 -33.06 26.99
N LYS A 287 -29.95 -31.97 27.24
CA LYS A 287 -30.77 -31.83 28.46
C LYS A 287 -31.96 -32.80 28.47
N MET A 288 -32.66 -32.98 27.34
CA MET A 288 -33.76 -33.95 27.22
C MET A 288 -33.31 -35.41 27.34
N GLN A 289 -32.12 -35.76 26.86
CA GLN A 289 -31.56 -37.11 27.02
C GLN A 289 -31.17 -37.41 28.47
N LYS A 290 -30.75 -36.40 29.24
CA LYS A 290 -30.45 -36.55 30.67
C LYS A 290 -31.71 -36.70 31.53
N SER A 291 -32.81 -36.04 31.16
CA SER A 291 -34.08 -36.14 31.90
C SER A 291 -34.88 -37.42 31.63
N ARG A 292 -34.50 -38.23 30.63
CA ARG A 292 -35.10 -39.55 30.33
C ARG A 292 -34.34 -40.73 30.97
N LYS A 293 -33.24 -40.47 31.68
CA LYS A 293 -32.42 -41.49 32.36
C LYS A 293 -32.62 -41.48 33.89
N VAL A 294 -33.72 -40.88 34.36
CA VAL A 294 -34.17 -40.92 35.76
C VAL A 294 -35.51 -41.62 35.77
#